data_AF-A0A8J9V1B6-F1
#
_entry.id   AF-A0A8J9V1B6-F1
#
_cell.length_a   1.000
_cell.length_b   1.000
_cell.length_c   1.000
_cell.angle_alpha   90.00
_cell.angle_beta   90.00
_cell.angle_gamma   90.00
#
_symmetry.space_group_name_H-M   'P 1'
#
loop_
_entity.id
_entity.type
_entity.pdbx_description
1 polymer ?
#
loop_
_entity_poly.entity_id
_entity_poly.type
_entity_poly.pdbx_seq_one_letter_code
_entity_poly.pdbx_strand_id
1 'polypeptide(L)'
;MTERTQRTVLNSQTREFVIRLRNYFDREAQNGGPILPITSVVERVADALNIGQRTVRRITKKKYGETGTEENKLHTPKKRKRAKPVVGIDSFDADAIRRHVYGYYTASERNQTSTSKVPVGKGSRLIIFCVKMETIMKT
;
A
#
# COMPACT_ATOMS: atom_id res chain seq x y z
N MET A 1 -46.48 -5.25 -3.88
CA MET A 1 -45.68 -4.51 -4.88
C MET A 1 -44.22 -4.73 -4.54
N THR A 2 -43.48 -5.53 -5.31
CA THR A 2 -42.04 -5.74 -5.07
C THR A 2 -41.26 -4.66 -5.81
N GLU A 3 -40.63 -3.77 -5.06
CA GLU A 3 -39.65 -2.81 -5.55
C GLU A 3 -38.60 -3.56 -6.39
N ARG A 4 -38.50 -3.27 -7.69
CA ARG A 4 -37.48 -3.85 -8.55
C ARG A 4 -36.14 -3.19 -8.24
N THR A 5 -35.27 -3.89 -7.53
CA THR A 5 -33.92 -3.41 -7.23
C THR A 5 -33.15 -3.15 -8.52
N GLN A 6 -32.55 -1.95 -8.62
CA GLN A 6 -31.71 -1.56 -9.75
C GLN A 6 -30.56 -2.57 -9.96
N ARG A 7 -30.40 -3.03 -11.21
CA ARG A 7 -29.33 -3.96 -11.58
C ARG A 7 -28.01 -3.20 -11.62
N THR A 8 -27.18 -3.37 -10.59
CA THR A 8 -25.82 -2.80 -10.55
C THR A 8 -24.79 -3.85 -10.96
N VAL A 9 -23.84 -3.46 -11.78
CA VAL A 9 -22.73 -4.34 -12.18
C VAL A 9 -21.73 -4.39 -11.03
N LEU A 10 -21.64 -5.54 -10.36
CA LEU A 10 -20.66 -5.78 -9.31
C LEU A 10 -19.25 -6.00 -9.91
N ASN A 11 -18.23 -5.51 -9.22
CA ASN A 11 -16.82 -5.79 -9.56
C ASN A 11 -16.50 -7.30 -9.37
N SER A 12 -15.39 -7.78 -9.95
CA SER A 12 -15.04 -9.22 -9.89
C SER A 12 -14.84 -9.73 -8.45
N GLN A 13 -14.11 -8.97 -7.63
CA GLN A 13 -13.81 -9.33 -6.25
C GLN A 13 -15.06 -9.49 -5.39
N THR A 14 -16.05 -8.61 -5.57
CA THR A 14 -17.34 -8.66 -4.88
C THR A 14 -18.13 -9.89 -5.32
N ARG A 15 -18.07 -10.27 -6.61
CA ARG A 15 -18.71 -11.52 -7.08
C ARG A 15 -18.09 -12.75 -6.42
N GLU A 16 -16.76 -12.79 -6.28
CA GLU A 16 -16.09 -13.87 -5.55
C GLU A 16 -16.53 -13.92 -4.08
N PHE A 17 -16.64 -12.77 -3.42
CA PHE A 17 -17.13 -12.70 -2.04
C PHE A 17 -18.56 -13.23 -1.90
N VAL A 18 -19.44 -12.92 -2.85
CA VAL A 18 -20.81 -13.46 -2.86
C VAL A 18 -20.79 -15.00 -2.97
N ILE A 19 -19.96 -15.55 -3.85
CA ILE A 19 -19.82 -17.01 -4.00
C ILE A 19 -19.28 -17.66 -2.70
N ARG A 20 -18.26 -17.07 -2.07
CA ARG A 20 -17.70 -17.59 -0.82
C ARG A 20 -18.71 -17.57 0.32
N LEU A 21 -19.46 -16.48 0.46
CA LEU A 21 -20.56 -16.37 1.43
C LEU A 21 -21.61 -17.46 1.19
N ARG A 22 -22.01 -17.67 -0.07
CA ARG A 22 -22.97 -18.71 -0.41
C ARG A 22 -22.47 -20.10 0.01
N ASN A 23 -21.23 -20.43 -0.35
CA ASN A 23 -20.63 -21.71 0.02
C ASN A 23 -20.50 -21.89 1.55
N TYR A 24 -20.24 -20.82 2.30
CA TYR A 24 -20.22 -20.88 3.76
C TYR A 24 -21.59 -21.27 4.33
N PHE A 25 -22.66 -20.62 3.88
CA PHE A 25 -24.01 -20.93 4.34
C PHE A 25 -24.52 -22.29 3.86
N ASP A 26 -24.13 -22.72 2.65
CA ASP A 26 -24.46 -24.07 2.18
C ASP A 26 -23.81 -25.15 3.08
N ARG A 27 -22.59 -24.90 3.58
CA ARG A 27 -21.95 -25.77 4.59
C ARG A 27 -22.66 -25.73 5.95
N GLU A 28 -23.10 -24.56 6.42
CA GLU A 28 -23.90 -24.45 7.64
C GLU A 28 -25.23 -25.22 7.51
N ALA A 29 -25.88 -25.13 6.34
CA ALA A 29 -27.11 -25.86 6.06
C ALA A 29 -26.88 -27.39 6.07
N GLN A 30 -25.78 -27.86 5.47
CA GLN A 30 -25.40 -29.28 5.49
C GLN A 30 -25.07 -29.78 6.90
N ASN A 31 -24.47 -28.94 7.74
CA ASN A 31 -24.18 -29.27 9.14
C ASN A 31 -25.40 -29.23 10.06
N GLY A 32 -26.56 -28.76 9.58
CA GLY A 32 -27.78 -28.63 10.39
C GLY A 32 -27.71 -27.49 11.42
N GLY A 33 -26.80 -26.53 11.25
CA GLY A 33 -26.65 -25.42 12.18
C GLY A 33 -25.40 -24.57 11.94
N PRO A 34 -25.24 -23.48 12.73
CA PRO A 34 -24.09 -22.61 12.63
C PRO A 34 -22.79 -23.36 12.96
N ILE A 35 -21.80 -23.29 12.07
CA ILE A 35 -20.46 -23.90 12.30
C ILE A 35 -19.76 -23.17 13.45
N LEU A 36 -19.95 -21.86 13.49
CA LEU A 36 -19.43 -20.96 14.51
C LEU A 36 -20.60 -20.33 15.27
N PRO A 37 -20.43 -20.01 16.56
CA PRO A 37 -21.50 -19.46 17.36
C PRO A 37 -21.98 -18.12 16.78
N ILE A 38 -23.30 -17.90 16.79
CA ILE A 38 -23.92 -16.70 16.21
C ILE A 38 -23.39 -15.41 16.85
N THR A 39 -22.95 -15.50 18.11
CA THR A 39 -22.36 -14.40 18.87
C THR A 39 -21.02 -13.91 18.30
N SER A 40 -20.21 -14.79 17.69
CA SER A 40 -18.87 -14.45 17.18
C SER A 40 -18.90 -13.89 15.75
N VAL A 41 -19.68 -12.81 15.53
CA VAL A 41 -19.92 -12.20 14.22
C VAL A 41 -18.63 -11.93 13.42
N VAL A 42 -17.58 -11.40 14.08
CA VAL A 42 -16.31 -11.08 13.42
C VAL A 42 -15.62 -12.33 12.87
N GLU A 43 -15.66 -13.43 13.63
CA GLU A 43 -15.01 -14.69 13.26
C GLU A 43 -15.79 -15.37 12.13
N ARG A 44 -17.13 -15.33 12.19
CA ARG A 44 -18.01 -15.82 11.12
C ARG A 44 -17.75 -15.11 9.81
N VAL A 45 -17.70 -13.77 9.82
CA VAL A 45 -17.41 -12.98 8.61
C VAL A 45 -16.01 -13.26 8.08
N ALA A 46 -15.03 -13.41 8.98
CA ALA A 46 -13.66 -13.73 8.61
C ALA A 46 -13.56 -15.09 7.91
N ASP A 47 -14.21 -16.12 8.44
CA ASP A 47 -14.23 -17.46 7.85
C ASP A 47 -15.02 -17.49 6.53
N ALA A 48 -16.22 -16.89 6.52
CA ALA A 48 -17.11 -16.92 5.36
C ALA A 48 -16.55 -16.19 4.13
N LEU A 49 -15.83 -15.08 4.34
CA LEU A 49 -15.19 -14.32 3.25
C LEU A 49 -13.73 -14.73 2.99
N ASN A 50 -13.15 -15.54 3.89
CA ASN A 50 -11.73 -15.87 3.93
C ASN A 50 -10.86 -14.59 3.99
N ILE A 51 -11.10 -13.78 5.02
CA ILE A 51 -10.40 -12.51 5.29
C ILE A 51 -9.93 -12.52 6.75
N GLY A 52 -8.74 -12.00 7.04
CA GLY A 52 -8.25 -11.92 8.42
C GLY A 52 -9.17 -11.09 9.34
N GLN A 53 -9.41 -11.59 10.57
CA GLN A 53 -10.27 -10.93 11.57
C GLN A 53 -9.89 -9.46 11.82
N ARG A 54 -8.59 -9.14 11.83
CA ARG A 54 -8.09 -7.77 12.00
C ARG A 54 -8.60 -6.83 10.91
N THR A 55 -8.72 -7.32 9.68
CA THR A 55 -9.25 -6.56 8.55
C THR A 55 -10.74 -6.29 8.74
N VAL A 56 -11.51 -7.31 9.14
CA VAL A 56 -12.94 -7.16 9.46
C VAL A 56 -13.14 -6.11 10.55
N ARG A 57 -12.45 -6.24 11.69
CA ARG A 57 -12.49 -5.26 12.79
C ARG A 57 -12.13 -3.85 12.32
N ARG A 58 -11.10 -3.71 11.49
CA ARG A 58 -10.67 -2.40 10.96
C ARG A 58 -11.73 -1.78 10.04
N ILE A 59 -12.40 -2.59 9.22
CA ILE A 59 -13.48 -2.11 8.33
C ILE A 59 -14.68 -1.71 9.18
N THR A 60 -15.10 -2.54 10.13
CA THR A 60 -16.22 -2.25 11.05
C THR A 60 -15.96 -0.97 11.86
N LYS A 61 -14.76 -0.83 12.46
CA LYS A 61 -14.37 0.40 13.18
C LYS A 61 -14.40 1.63 12.28
N LYS A 62 -14.00 1.51 11.01
CA LYS A 62 -14.08 2.62 10.04
C LYS A 62 -15.51 2.97 9.64
N LYS A 63 -16.41 1.98 9.59
CA LYS A 63 -17.81 2.18 9.22
C LYS A 63 -18.60 2.82 10.36
N TYR A 64 -18.43 2.32 11.59
CA TYR A 64 -19.26 2.69 12.75
C TYR A 64 -18.60 3.65 13.75
N GLY A 65 -17.33 4.03 13.54
CA GLY A 65 -16.59 4.89 14.46
C GLY A 65 -16.15 4.18 15.75
N GLU A 66 -15.78 4.96 16.77
CA GLU A 66 -15.40 4.44 18.10
C GLU A 66 -16.61 4.11 18.98
N THR A 67 -17.70 4.85 18.80
CA THR A 67 -18.97 4.71 19.55
C THR A 67 -19.89 3.64 18.98
N GLY A 68 -19.66 3.15 17.76
CA GLY A 68 -20.42 2.05 17.14
C GLY A 68 -21.75 2.45 16.49
N THR A 69 -22.15 3.72 16.59
CA THR A 69 -23.45 4.24 16.10
C THR A 69 -23.35 5.11 14.86
N GLU A 70 -22.16 5.59 14.51
CA GLU A 70 -21.98 6.58 13.44
C GLU A 70 -21.89 5.91 12.08
N GLU A 71 -22.85 6.12 11.18
CA GLU A 71 -22.81 5.51 9.85
C GLU A 71 -21.91 6.28 8.88
N ASN A 72 -20.62 5.99 8.89
CA ASN A 72 -19.64 6.66 8.05
C ASN A 72 -19.59 6.09 6.62
N LYS A 73 -19.27 6.93 5.64
CA LYS A 73 -18.98 6.46 4.27
C LYS A 73 -17.58 5.87 4.22
N LEU A 74 -17.45 4.59 3.85
CA LEU A 74 -16.15 3.94 3.74
C LEU A 74 -15.33 4.58 2.62
N HIS A 75 -14.23 5.24 2.99
CA HIS A 75 -13.27 5.76 2.04
C HIS A 75 -12.16 4.71 1.76
N THR A 76 -12.08 4.25 0.51
CA THR A 76 -10.94 3.45 0.04
C THR A 76 -9.71 4.33 -0.08
N PRO A 77 -8.55 3.97 0.51
CA PRO A 77 -7.33 4.77 0.39
C PRO A 77 -7.02 5.08 -1.07
N LYS A 78 -6.89 6.37 -1.40
CA LYS A 78 -6.56 6.80 -2.76
C LYS A 78 -5.13 6.37 -3.08
N LYS A 79 -4.89 5.81 -4.27
CA LYS A 79 -3.54 5.55 -4.76
C LYS A 79 -2.75 6.87 -4.75
N ARG A 80 -1.58 6.88 -4.11
CA ARG A 80 -0.67 8.04 -4.11
C ARG A 80 -0.15 8.24 -5.53
N LYS A 81 -0.33 9.43 -6.10
CA LYS A 81 0.30 9.80 -7.38
C LYS A 81 1.78 9.98 -7.12
N ARG A 82 2.63 9.20 -7.79
CA ARG A 82 4.08 9.46 -7.79
C ARG A 82 4.34 10.67 -8.70
N ALA A 83 5.24 11.55 -8.30
CA ALA A 83 5.76 12.56 -9.21
C ALA A 83 6.39 11.83 -10.40
N LYS A 84 6.10 12.28 -11.62
CA LYS A 84 6.78 11.75 -12.81
C LYS A 84 8.24 12.20 -12.75
N PRO A 85 9.20 11.38 -13.20
CA PRO A 85 10.58 11.83 -13.35
C PRO A 85 10.60 13.05 -14.27
N VAL A 86 11.41 14.05 -13.91
CA VAL A 86 11.68 15.19 -14.80
C VAL A 86 12.54 14.64 -15.94
N VAL A 87 11.99 14.65 -17.15
CA VAL A 87 12.63 14.18 -18.38
C VAL A 87 12.61 15.32 -19.40
N GLY A 88 13.60 15.38 -20.29
CA GLY A 88 13.71 16.45 -21.29
C GLY A 88 14.33 17.75 -20.77
N ILE A 89 15.40 17.63 -19.99
CA ILE A 89 16.21 18.78 -19.56
C ILE A 89 17.01 19.27 -20.78
N ASP A 90 16.99 20.57 -21.06
CA ASP A 90 17.76 21.17 -22.15
C ASP A 90 19.27 21.05 -21.91
N SER A 91 20.07 21.14 -22.96
CA SER A 91 21.53 20.97 -22.87
C SER A 91 22.17 21.99 -21.93
N PHE A 92 21.67 23.23 -21.92
CA PHE A 92 22.13 24.28 -21.01
C PHE A 92 21.90 23.93 -19.54
N ASP A 93 20.67 23.52 -19.21
CA ASP A 93 20.30 23.11 -17.85
C ASP A 93 21.03 21.82 -17.43
N ALA A 94 21.21 20.88 -18.36
CA ALA A 94 21.97 19.65 -18.12
C ALA A 94 23.43 19.96 -17.77
N ASP A 95 24.05 20.91 -18.47
CA ASP A 95 25.42 21.34 -18.17
C ASP A 95 25.53 22.11 -16.85
N ALA A 96 24.54 22.95 -16.52
CA ALA A 96 24.48 23.61 -15.22
C ALA A 96 24.38 22.59 -14.07
N ILE A 97 23.51 21.57 -14.22
CA ILE A 97 23.37 20.47 -13.26
C ILE A 97 24.67 19.69 -13.14
N ARG A 98 25.31 19.32 -14.27
CA ARG A 98 26.61 18.61 -14.26
C ARG A 98 27.68 19.40 -13.51
N ARG A 99 27.84 20.68 -13.82
CA ARG A 99 28.83 21.56 -13.16
C ARG A 99 28.57 21.66 -11.67
N HIS A 100 27.30 21.79 -11.27
CA HIS A 100 26.92 21.84 -9.87
C HIS A 100 27.26 20.54 -9.14
N VAL A 101 26.92 19.39 -9.73
CA VAL A 101 27.25 18.06 -9.18
C VAL A 101 28.77 17.85 -9.10
N TYR A 102 29.53 18.18 -10.14
CA TYR A 102 31.00 18.10 -10.11
C TYR A 102 31.64 19.07 -9.11
N GLY A 103 31.02 20.23 -8.87
CA GLY A 103 31.40 21.15 -7.80
C GLY A 103 31.33 20.52 -6.42
N TYR A 104 30.35 19.65 -6.16
CA TYR A 104 30.29 18.89 -4.90
C TYR A 104 31.42 17.88 -4.75
N TYR A 105 31.79 17.16 -5.81
CA TYR A 105 32.89 16.20 -5.76
C TYR A 105 34.24 16.88 -5.52
N THR A 106 34.54 17.95 -6.27
CA THR A 106 35.77 18.75 -6.10
C THR A 106 35.84 19.52 -4.77
N ALA A 107 34.70 19.86 -4.17
CA ALA A 107 34.64 20.38 -2.80
C ALA A 107 34.82 19.26 -1.75
N SER A 108 34.29 18.06 -2.00
CA SER A 108 34.44 16.91 -1.11
C SER A 108 35.88 16.39 -1.04
N GLU A 109 36.65 16.47 -2.13
CA GLU A 109 38.07 16.10 -2.17
C GLU A 109 38.94 17.07 -1.36
N ARG A 110 38.58 18.37 -1.31
CA ARG A 110 39.23 19.36 -0.44
C ARG A 110 38.92 19.20 1.05
N ASN A 111 37.85 18.50 1.38
CA ASN A 111 37.42 18.24 2.77
C ASN A 111 37.89 16.87 3.29
N GLN A 112 38.51 16.03 2.45
CA GLN A 112 39.05 14.72 2.86
C GLN A 112 40.47 14.81 3.45
N THR A 113 41.19 15.92 3.25
CA THR A 113 42.52 16.16 3.84
C THR A 113 42.49 16.63 5.29
N SER A 114 41.31 16.87 5.88
CA SER A 114 41.15 17.10 7.31
C SER A 114 40.17 16.10 7.90
N THR A 115 40.72 15.12 8.61
CA THR A 115 40.00 14.16 9.44
C THR A 115 38.85 14.81 10.23
N SER A 116 37.60 14.48 9.93
CA SER A 116 36.54 14.51 10.94
C SER A 116 35.40 13.56 10.58
N LYS A 117 35.10 12.69 11.55
CA LYS A 117 34.04 11.69 11.53
C LYS A 117 32.69 12.40 11.35
N VAL A 118 31.91 11.99 10.36
CA VAL A 118 30.52 12.44 10.21
C VAL A 118 29.67 11.75 11.30
N PRO A 119 28.93 12.47 12.15
CA PRO A 119 28.09 11.85 13.17
C PRO A 119 26.92 11.13 12.50
N VAL A 120 26.94 9.80 12.57
CA VAL A 120 25.80 8.93 12.27
C VAL A 120 24.76 9.10 13.37
N GLY A 121 23.84 10.06 13.17
CA GLY A 121 22.59 10.12 13.92
C GLY A 121 21.74 8.89 13.64
N LYS A 122 21.17 8.31 14.71
CA LYS A 122 20.30 7.11 14.66
C LYS A 122 19.12 7.37 13.72
N GLY A 123 19.14 6.77 12.52
CA GLY A 123 18.00 6.79 11.59
C GLY A 123 18.35 6.84 10.10
N SER A 124 19.59 7.15 9.73
CA SER A 124 19.97 7.25 8.31
C SER A 124 20.23 5.86 7.73
N ARG A 125 19.26 5.33 6.99
CA ARG A 125 19.42 4.14 6.15
C ARG A 125 20.62 4.34 5.23
N LEU A 126 21.62 3.49 5.44
CA LEU A 126 22.78 3.25 4.61
C LEU A 126 22.36 3.13 3.14
N ILE A 127 22.55 4.18 2.35
CA ILE A 127 22.53 4.06 0.89
C ILE A 127 23.93 3.58 0.52
N ILE A 128 24.14 2.26 0.55
CA ILE A 128 25.28 1.64 -0.12
C ILE A 128 25.02 1.77 -1.63
N PHE A 129 25.48 2.85 -2.26
CA PHE A 129 25.69 2.83 -3.71
C PHE A 129 26.98 2.03 -3.95
N CYS A 130 26.84 0.71 -3.97
CA CYS A 130 27.89 -0.21 -4.38
C CYS A 130 28.03 -0.15 -5.90
N VAL A 131 29.16 0.39 -6.34
CA VAL A 131 29.93 0.05 -7.56
C VAL A 131 29.27 -1.02 -8.46
N LYS A 132 28.69 -0.60 -9.59
CA LYS A 132 28.51 -1.46 -10.78
C LYS A 132 28.20 -0.65 -12.06
N MET A 133 29.13 0.15 -12.54
CA MET A 133 29.07 0.73 -13.90
C MET A 133 30.47 0.74 -14.56
N GLU A 134 31.18 -0.37 -14.44
CA GLU A 134 32.45 -0.62 -15.14
C GLU A 134 32.22 -1.72 -16.21
N THR A 135 31.28 -1.53 -17.16
CA THR A 135 31.16 -2.48 -18.29
C THR A 135 30.42 -1.99 -19.55
N ILE A 136 30.27 -0.68 -19.82
CA ILE A 136 29.56 -0.23 -21.04
C ILE A 136 30.23 0.98 -21.72
N MET A 137 31.57 1.01 -21.82
CA MET A 137 32.28 1.95 -22.72
C MET A 137 33.52 1.31 -23.36
N LYS A 138 33.40 0.06 -23.82
CA LYS A 138 34.32 -0.55 -24.80
C LYS A 138 33.48 -1.19 -25.89
N THR A 139 33.03 -0.38 -26.84
CA THR A 139 32.69 -0.73 -28.23
C THR A 139 32.44 0.55 -28.99
#